data_AF-A0A328NLS0-F1
#
_entry.id   AF-A0A328NLS0-F1
#
_cell.length_a   1.000
_cell.length_b   1.000
_cell.length_c   1.000
_cell.angle_alpha   90.00
_cell.angle_beta   90.00
_cell.angle_gamma   90.00
#
_symmetry.space_group_name_H-M   'P 1'
#
loop_
_entity.id
_entity.type
_entity.pdbx_description
1 polymer ?
#
loop_
_entity_poly.entity_id
_entity_poly.type
_entity_poly.pdbx_seq_one_letter_code
_entity_poly.pdbx_strand_id
1 'polypeptide(L)'
;MTSVAGVRWGLVFWEQAGRTYASITGPETRTGTAPVPEGATFTGIEFAVGTSLRAVPTPMLVDGGIELPDTTRRTFRLDGARWETPGPDDAEALVDSLVRAGTVVRDPLVAELLRGHRPAVSARTVERRFRAATGLTRGAVRQIERARAAAELLATGDPAADVVAKLDYFDEPHLARALRCYLGRTVRQLREGTGGAIALDLDQRLTS
;
A
#
# COMPACT_ATOMS: atom_id res chain seq x y z
N MET A 1 11.98 -7.11 -8.22
CA MET A 1 11.52 -5.77 -8.66
C MET A 1 11.78 -4.74 -7.55
N THR A 2 11.78 -3.44 -7.85
CA THR A 2 11.81 -2.41 -6.79
C THR A 2 10.43 -2.30 -6.15
N SER A 3 10.34 -2.49 -4.83
CA SER A 3 9.13 -2.16 -4.06
C SER A 3 9.14 -0.68 -3.71
N VAL A 4 7.98 -0.04 -3.78
CA VAL A 4 7.81 1.37 -3.42
C VAL A 4 7.08 1.48 -2.09
N ALA A 5 7.47 2.45 -1.28
CA ALA A 5 6.80 2.78 -0.02
C ALA A 5 5.29 2.87 -0.24
N GLY A 6 4.51 2.18 0.58
CA GLY A 6 3.06 2.06 0.47
C GLY A 6 2.39 2.30 1.81
N VAL A 7 1.18 2.87 1.77
CA VAL A 7 0.45 3.24 3.01
C VAL A 7 -0.62 2.22 3.39
N ARG A 8 -0.80 1.20 2.56
CA ARG A 8 -1.87 0.20 2.66
C ARG A 8 -1.29 -1.11 3.12
N TRP A 9 -2.14 -1.87 3.82
CA TRP A 9 -1.92 -3.29 4.05
C TRP A 9 -2.71 -4.07 3.00
N GLY A 10 -2.37 -5.33 2.80
CA GLY A 10 -2.96 -6.16 1.76
C GLY A 10 -3.00 -7.64 2.10
N LEU A 11 -3.68 -8.39 1.24
CA LEU A 11 -3.53 -9.84 1.12
C LEU A 11 -2.90 -10.14 -0.23
N VAL A 12 -1.91 -11.03 -0.25
CA VAL A 12 -1.27 -11.48 -1.49
C VAL A 12 -1.31 -12.99 -1.53
N PHE A 13 -1.77 -13.53 -2.66
CA PHE A 13 -1.82 -14.95 -2.95
C PHE A 13 -0.90 -15.24 -4.12
N TRP A 14 -0.09 -16.29 -4.05
CA TRP A 14 0.75 -16.69 -5.17
C TRP A 14 0.98 -18.19 -5.22
N GLU A 15 1.32 -18.68 -6.41
CA GLU A 15 1.78 -20.05 -6.61
C GLU A 15 3.24 -20.04 -7.06
N GLN A 16 4.06 -20.89 -6.46
CA GLN A 16 5.45 -21.10 -6.85
C GLN A 16 5.81 -22.58 -6.76
N ALA A 17 6.31 -23.16 -7.86
CA ALA A 17 6.70 -24.55 -7.96
C ALA A 17 5.60 -25.53 -7.47
N GLY A 18 4.34 -25.27 -7.84
CA GLY A 18 3.17 -26.09 -7.48
C GLY A 18 2.72 -25.95 -6.02
N ARG A 19 3.29 -25.02 -5.25
CA ARG A 19 2.88 -24.69 -3.88
C ARG A 19 2.15 -23.36 -3.86
N THR A 20 1.03 -23.30 -3.14
CA THR A 20 0.24 -22.08 -2.96
C THR A 20 0.59 -21.42 -1.64
N TYR A 21 0.69 -20.10 -1.66
CA TYR A 21 1.00 -19.26 -0.51
C TYR A 21 -0.01 -18.13 -0.41
N ALA A 22 -0.21 -17.65 0.81
CA ALA A 22 -0.98 -16.46 1.11
C ALA A 22 -0.24 -15.67 2.18
N SER A 23 -0.23 -14.35 2.09
CA SER A 23 0.38 -13.50 3.10
C SER A 23 -0.44 -12.24 3.33
N ILE A 24 -0.33 -11.70 4.54
CA ILE A 24 -0.70 -10.34 4.86
C ILE A 24 0.53 -9.47 4.57
N THR A 25 0.37 -8.44 3.77
CA THR A 25 1.40 -7.40 3.57
C THR A 25 1.04 -6.16 4.37
N GLY A 26 2.05 -5.45 4.87
CA GLY A 26 1.84 -4.19 5.57
C GLY A 26 2.28 -2.96 4.79
N PRO A 27 2.02 -1.77 5.36
CA PRO A 27 2.55 -0.53 4.82
C PRO A 27 4.08 -0.52 4.84
N GLU A 28 4.69 0.04 3.80
CA GLU A 28 6.14 0.20 3.66
C GLU A 28 6.51 1.68 3.83
N THR A 29 7.43 2.00 4.73
CA THR A 29 7.86 3.36 5.04
C THR A 29 8.88 3.91 4.05
N ARG A 30 9.47 3.04 3.23
CA ARG A 30 10.54 3.35 2.28
C ARG A 30 10.56 2.32 1.16
N THR A 31 11.27 2.64 0.07
CA THR A 31 11.53 1.69 -1.00
C THR A 31 12.30 0.47 -0.49
N GLY A 32 12.02 -0.69 -1.10
CA GLY A 32 12.69 -1.95 -0.81
C GLY A 32 12.82 -2.82 -2.07
N THR A 33 13.08 -4.11 -1.85
CA THR A 33 13.13 -5.10 -2.92
C THR A 33 12.04 -6.13 -2.70
N ALA A 34 11.16 -6.28 -3.68
CA ALA A 34 10.19 -7.37 -3.70
C ALA A 34 10.72 -8.49 -4.59
N PRO A 35 10.97 -9.70 -4.04
CA PRO A 35 11.30 -10.86 -4.85
C PRO A 35 10.08 -11.24 -5.69
N VAL A 36 10.28 -11.42 -6.99
CA VAL A 36 9.25 -11.94 -7.91
C VAL A 36 9.84 -13.23 -8.47
N PRO A 37 9.48 -14.40 -7.91
CA PRO A 37 9.96 -15.66 -8.43
C PRO A 37 9.51 -15.86 -9.87
N GLU A 38 10.36 -16.47 -10.68
CA GLU A 38 10.03 -16.80 -12.06
C GLU A 38 8.85 -17.77 -12.11
N GLY A 39 7.89 -17.50 -13.01
CA GLY A 39 6.68 -18.29 -13.17
C GLY A 39 5.65 -18.15 -12.05
N ALA A 40 5.87 -17.28 -11.06
CA ALA A 40 4.88 -17.01 -10.03
C ALA A 40 3.78 -16.10 -10.55
N THR A 41 2.52 -16.51 -10.33
CA THR A 41 1.35 -15.66 -10.57
C THR A 41 0.87 -15.13 -9.23
N PHE A 42 0.63 -13.82 -9.17
CA PHE A 42 0.21 -13.12 -7.96
C PHE A 42 -1.21 -12.60 -8.10
N THR A 43 -2.01 -12.73 -7.04
CA THR A 43 -3.29 -12.02 -6.86
C THR A 43 -3.17 -11.21 -5.59
N GLY A 44 -3.27 -9.89 -5.71
CA GLY A 44 -3.14 -8.96 -4.60
C GLY A 44 -4.46 -8.23 -4.33
N ILE A 45 -4.82 -8.10 -3.06
CA ILE A 45 -5.95 -7.29 -2.58
C ILE A 45 -5.37 -6.23 -1.65
N GLU A 46 -5.41 -4.97 -2.07
CA GLU A 46 -5.05 -3.85 -1.22
C GLU A 46 -6.27 -3.32 -0.47
N PHE A 47 -6.12 -3.07 0.84
CA PHE A 47 -7.18 -2.50 1.64
C PHE A 47 -7.01 -1.00 1.83
N ALA A 48 -8.13 -0.28 1.79
CA ALA A 48 -8.15 1.17 1.93
C ALA A 48 -7.52 1.63 3.28
N VAL A 49 -6.84 2.77 3.26
CA VAL A 49 -6.26 3.37 4.48
C VAL A 49 -7.33 3.54 5.56
N GLY A 50 -6.98 3.19 6.80
CA GLY A 50 -7.88 3.25 7.95
C GLY A 50 -8.71 1.99 8.17
N THR A 51 -8.59 0.99 7.29
CA THR A 51 -8.97 -0.39 7.59
C THR A 51 -7.84 -1.12 8.29
N SER A 52 -8.16 -2.19 9.03
CA SER A 52 -7.19 -3.03 9.72
C SER A 52 -7.76 -4.44 9.93
N LEU A 53 -6.89 -5.41 10.17
CA LEU A 53 -7.30 -6.73 10.63
C LEU A 53 -7.58 -6.70 12.12
N ARG A 54 -8.68 -7.34 12.54
CA ARG A 54 -9.01 -7.50 13.96
C ARG A 54 -7.95 -8.31 14.71
N ALA A 55 -7.45 -9.38 14.10
CA ALA A 55 -6.48 -10.29 14.70
C ALA A 55 -5.04 -9.77 14.68
N VAL A 56 -4.72 -8.86 13.75
CA VAL A 56 -3.34 -8.41 13.52
C VAL A 56 -3.33 -6.88 13.44
N PRO A 57 -2.81 -6.20 14.48
CA PRO A 57 -2.65 -4.76 14.45
C PRO A 57 -1.74 -4.31 13.29
N THR A 58 -2.19 -3.36 12.47
CA THR A 58 -1.41 -2.81 11.36
C THR A 58 0.00 -2.33 11.76
N PRO A 59 0.26 -1.74 12.95
CA PRO A 59 1.61 -1.39 13.38
C PRO A 59 2.61 -2.55 13.41
N MET A 60 2.15 -3.80 13.55
CA MET A 60 3.02 -4.99 13.51
C MET A 60 3.41 -5.40 12.10
N LEU A 61 2.71 -4.89 11.08
CA LEU A 61 2.93 -5.22 9.67
C LEU A 61 3.84 -4.21 8.96
N VAL A 62 4.15 -3.06 9.59
CA VAL A 62 4.95 -2.00 8.98
C VAL A 62 6.32 -2.53 8.55
N ASP A 63 6.71 -2.25 7.31
CA ASP A 63 7.93 -2.74 6.65
C ASP A 63 8.05 -4.27 6.60
N GLY A 64 6.92 -4.99 6.57
CA GLY A 64 6.90 -6.44 6.52
C GLY A 64 5.54 -7.04 6.19
N GLY A 65 5.32 -8.24 6.73
CA GLY A 65 4.13 -9.04 6.48
C GLY A 65 4.13 -10.33 7.28
N ILE A 66 3.05 -11.09 7.17
CA ILE A 66 2.87 -12.38 7.83
C ILE A 66 2.40 -13.40 6.80
N GLU A 67 3.18 -14.45 6.59
CA GLU A 67 2.72 -15.60 5.80
C GLU A 67 1.62 -16.34 6.55
N LEU A 68 0.53 -16.64 5.86
CA LEU A 68 -0.65 -17.29 6.43
C LEU A 68 -0.48 -18.82 6.40
N PRO A 69 -0.72 -19.49 7.54
CA PRO A 69 -0.58 -20.94 7.63
C PRO A 69 -1.70 -21.67 6.90
N ASP A 70 -1.50 -22.97 6.69
CA ASP A 70 -2.48 -23.90 6.12
C ASP A 70 -3.07 -23.44 4.78
N THR A 71 -2.26 -22.75 3.97
CA THR A 71 -2.67 -22.28 2.65
C THR A 71 -2.67 -23.43 1.64
N THR A 72 -3.75 -23.52 0.89
CA THR A 72 -3.99 -24.47 -0.18
C THR A 72 -4.47 -23.72 -1.42
N ARG A 73 -4.55 -24.42 -2.55
CA ARG A 73 -5.06 -23.84 -3.79
C ARG A 73 -6.46 -23.22 -3.67
N ARG A 74 -7.31 -23.75 -2.78
CA ARG A 74 -8.71 -23.33 -2.64
C ARG A 74 -9.00 -22.58 -1.35
N THR A 75 -8.15 -22.70 -0.33
CA THR A 75 -8.44 -22.14 0.99
C THR A 75 -7.20 -21.67 1.72
N PHE A 76 -7.38 -20.71 2.62
CA PHE A 76 -6.35 -20.20 3.53
C PHE A 76 -6.94 -19.96 4.93
N ARG A 77 -6.08 -19.73 5.94
CA ARG A 77 -6.53 -19.37 7.29
C ARG A 77 -6.21 -17.93 7.64
N LEU A 78 -7.20 -17.23 8.17
CA LEU A 78 -7.08 -15.84 8.65
C LEU A 78 -8.06 -15.62 9.80
N ASP A 79 -7.58 -14.99 10.88
CA ASP A 79 -8.38 -14.72 12.09
C ASP A 79 -9.04 -16.00 12.66
N GLY A 80 -8.29 -17.11 12.63
CA GLY A 80 -8.73 -18.43 13.11
C GLY A 80 -9.77 -19.13 12.23
N ALA A 81 -10.35 -18.47 11.23
CA ALA A 81 -11.30 -19.02 10.29
C ALA A 81 -10.63 -19.49 9.00
N ARG A 82 -11.29 -20.40 8.27
CA ARG A 82 -10.89 -20.84 6.93
C ARG A 82 -11.70 -20.07 5.89
N TRP A 83 -11.03 -19.55 4.87
CA TRP A 83 -11.57 -18.74 3.80
C TRP A 83 -11.25 -19.35 2.45
N GLU A 84 -12.00 -19.01 1.41
CA GLU A 84 -11.70 -19.41 0.03
C GLU A 84 -10.64 -18.49 -0.57
N THR A 85 -9.62 -19.08 -1.19
CA THR A 85 -8.59 -18.34 -1.92
C THR A 85 -9.23 -17.74 -3.18
N PRO A 86 -9.17 -16.41 -3.38
CA PRO A 86 -9.89 -15.76 -4.46
C PRO A 86 -9.24 -16.08 -5.81
N GLY A 87 -10.07 -16.33 -6.83
CA GLY A 87 -9.64 -16.14 -8.21
C GLY A 87 -9.54 -14.64 -8.55
N PRO A 88 -9.09 -14.30 -9.78
CA PRO A 88 -9.01 -12.91 -10.23
C PRO A 88 -10.34 -12.14 -10.12
N ASP A 89 -11.46 -12.82 -10.33
CA ASP A 89 -12.81 -12.23 -10.38
C ASP A 89 -13.59 -12.37 -9.05
N ASP A 90 -12.97 -12.96 -8.01
CA ASP A 90 -13.64 -13.27 -6.73
C ASP A 90 -13.16 -12.39 -5.58
N ALA A 91 -12.29 -11.41 -5.86
CA ALA A 91 -11.65 -10.58 -4.84
C ALA A 91 -12.69 -9.78 -4.03
N GLU A 92 -13.68 -9.16 -4.69
CA GLU A 92 -14.72 -8.40 -3.99
C GLU A 92 -15.57 -9.29 -3.07
N ALA A 93 -15.91 -10.50 -3.53
CA ALA A 93 -16.73 -11.43 -2.75
C ALA A 93 -16.02 -11.90 -1.47
N LEU A 94 -14.70 -12.11 -1.55
CA LEU A 94 -13.88 -12.39 -0.38
C LEU A 94 -13.86 -11.19 0.58
N VAL A 95 -13.58 -9.98 0.08
CA VAL A 95 -13.53 -8.76 0.90
C VAL A 95 -14.84 -8.54 1.64
N ASP A 96 -15.96 -8.66 0.94
CA ASP A 96 -17.30 -8.56 1.51
C ASP A 96 -17.53 -9.55 2.65
N SER A 97 -17.06 -10.79 2.47
CA SER A 97 -17.19 -11.84 3.49
C SER A 97 -16.30 -11.57 4.71
N LEU A 98 -15.09 -11.07 4.50
CA LEU A 98 -14.18 -10.65 5.58
C LEU A 98 -14.75 -9.49 6.41
N VAL A 99 -15.39 -8.52 5.74
CA VAL A 99 -16.06 -7.38 6.40
C VAL A 99 -17.29 -7.86 7.18
N ARG A 100 -18.15 -8.70 6.58
CA ARG A 100 -19.33 -9.24 7.26
C ARG A 100 -18.99 -10.06 8.51
N ALA A 101 -17.88 -10.79 8.49
CA ALA A 101 -17.40 -11.54 9.65
C ALA A 101 -16.68 -10.69 10.71
N GLY A 102 -16.43 -9.40 10.43
CA GLY A 102 -15.69 -8.52 11.32
C GLY A 102 -14.19 -8.81 11.40
N THR A 103 -13.64 -9.58 10.45
CA THR A 103 -12.20 -9.82 10.33
C THR A 103 -11.47 -8.57 9.86
N VAL A 104 -12.08 -7.84 8.91
CA VAL A 104 -11.64 -6.51 8.48
C VAL A 104 -12.51 -5.47 9.16
N VAL A 105 -11.87 -4.55 9.89
CA VAL A 105 -12.54 -3.48 10.62
C VAL A 105 -12.03 -2.13 10.18
N ARG A 106 -12.80 -1.07 10.47
CA ARG A 106 -12.45 0.32 10.17
C ARG A 106 -12.62 1.17 11.41
N ASP A 107 -11.62 1.99 11.75
CA ASP A 107 -11.78 2.96 12.84
C ASP A 107 -12.69 4.12 12.36
N PRO A 108 -13.84 4.38 13.04
CA PRO A 108 -14.78 5.41 12.59
C PRO A 108 -14.20 6.83 12.59
N LEU A 109 -13.35 7.17 13.56
CA LEU A 109 -12.71 8.48 13.65
C LEU A 109 -11.72 8.66 12.49
N VAL A 110 -10.95 7.62 12.17
CA VAL A 110 -10.05 7.64 11.00
C VAL A 110 -10.86 7.73 9.70
N ALA A 111 -11.98 7.03 9.60
CA ALA A 111 -12.87 7.09 8.44
C ALA A 111 -13.48 8.49 8.22
N GLU A 112 -13.85 9.20 9.29
CA GLU A 112 -14.30 10.59 9.22
C GLU A 112 -13.17 11.53 8.79
N LEU A 113 -11.98 11.36 9.38
CA LEU A 113 -10.82 12.17 9.05
C LEU A 113 -10.44 12.03 7.57
N LEU A 114 -10.44 10.81 7.03
CA LEU A 114 -10.14 10.54 5.62
C LEU A 114 -11.20 11.12 4.68
N ARG A 115 -12.44 11.29 5.14
CA ARG A 115 -13.49 12.03 4.42
C ARG A 115 -13.37 13.56 4.56
N GLY A 116 -12.29 14.07 5.16
CA GLY A 116 -12.05 15.50 5.34
C GLY A 116 -12.73 16.13 6.55
N HIS A 117 -13.42 15.34 7.38
CA HIS A 117 -14.07 15.85 8.58
C HIS A 117 -13.03 16.16 9.66
N ARG A 118 -13.37 17.07 10.58
CA ARG A 118 -12.55 17.43 11.73
C ARG A 118 -13.22 16.92 13.01
N PRO A 119 -12.78 15.76 13.54
CA PRO A 119 -13.33 15.24 14.78
C PRO A 119 -13.12 16.22 15.95
N ALA A 120 -14.09 16.31 16.86
CA ALA A 120 -14.02 17.13 18.07
C ALA A 120 -13.11 16.51 19.15
N VAL A 121 -11.88 16.15 18.78
CA VAL A 121 -10.86 15.59 19.67
C VAL A 121 -9.51 16.27 19.46
N SER A 122 -8.64 16.20 20.46
CA SER A 122 -7.28 16.74 20.37
C SER A 122 -6.49 16.13 19.19
N ALA A 123 -5.58 16.89 18.59
CA ALA A 123 -4.66 16.41 17.56
C ALA A 123 -3.86 15.17 17.99
N ARG A 124 -3.43 15.10 19.26
CA ARG A 124 -2.75 13.94 19.84
C ARG A 124 -3.59 12.67 19.77
N THR A 125 -4.89 12.76 20.08
CA THR A 125 -5.82 11.63 20.01
C THR A 125 -6.03 11.18 18.57
N VAL A 126 -6.17 12.14 17.64
CA VAL A 126 -6.27 11.85 16.21
C VAL A 126 -5.04 11.09 15.72
N GLU A 127 -3.84 11.60 16.01
CA GLU A 127 -2.58 10.97 15.57
C GLU A 127 -2.41 9.57 16.15
N ARG A 128 -2.72 9.39 17.45
CA ARG A 128 -2.66 8.08 18.11
C ARG A 128 -3.59 7.07 17.46
N ARG A 129 -4.86 7.44 17.21
CA ARG A 129 -5.84 6.53 16.57
C ARG A 129 -5.49 6.25 15.12
N PHE A 130 -5.05 7.26 14.39
CA PHE A 130 -4.59 7.10 13.02
C PHE A 130 -3.45 6.09 12.94
N ARG A 131 -2.40 6.26 13.77
CA ARG A 131 -1.27 5.33 13.82
C ARG A 131 -1.67 3.93 14.27
N ALA A 132 -2.61 3.79 15.20
CA ALA A 132 -3.11 2.48 15.61
C ALA A 132 -3.83 1.75 14.47
N ALA A 133 -4.60 2.47 13.65
CA ALA A 133 -5.33 1.88 12.53
C ALA A 133 -4.45 1.61 11.31
N THR A 134 -3.49 2.50 11.00
CA THR A 134 -2.71 2.44 9.75
C THR A 134 -1.27 2.01 9.92
N GLY A 135 -0.76 1.89 11.15
CA GLY A 135 0.67 1.70 11.42
C GLY A 135 1.53 2.97 11.22
N LEU A 136 1.04 3.94 10.45
CA LEU A 136 1.78 5.12 10.03
C LEU A 136 1.24 6.41 10.65
N THR A 137 2.08 7.43 10.72
CA THR A 137 1.61 8.79 11.06
C THR A 137 0.87 9.43 9.90
N ARG A 138 0.03 10.42 10.17
CA ARG A 138 -0.61 11.22 9.10
C ARG A 138 0.39 11.89 8.19
N GLY A 139 1.50 12.36 8.77
CA GLY A 139 2.60 12.98 8.04
C GLY A 139 3.30 12.00 7.11
N ALA A 140 3.59 10.79 7.58
CA ALA A 140 4.21 9.74 6.76
C ALA A 140 3.31 9.34 5.59
N VAL A 141 2.01 9.14 5.82
CA VAL A 141 1.04 8.86 4.74
C VAL A 141 1.05 9.97 3.70
N ARG A 142 0.98 11.24 4.13
CA ARG A 142 1.06 12.37 3.19
C ARG A 142 2.36 12.40 2.40
N GLN A 143 3.51 12.14 3.03
CA GLN A 143 4.81 12.18 2.34
C GLN A 143 4.94 11.06 1.29
N ILE A 144 4.46 9.85 1.61
CA ILE A 144 4.48 8.71 0.69
C ILE A 144 3.55 8.97 -0.50
N GLU A 145 2.29 9.34 -0.24
CA GLU A 145 1.32 9.62 -1.31
C GLU A 145 1.77 10.77 -2.20
N ARG A 146 2.36 11.81 -1.61
CA ARG A 146 2.92 12.93 -2.35
C ARG A 146 4.10 12.53 -3.24
N ALA A 147 4.96 11.61 -2.77
CA ALA A 147 6.05 11.09 -3.58
C ALA A 147 5.53 10.21 -4.73
N ARG A 148 4.48 9.41 -4.51
CA ARG A 148 3.82 8.61 -5.56
C ARG A 148 3.20 9.51 -6.64
N ALA A 149 2.43 10.52 -6.24
CA ALA A 149 1.88 11.52 -7.16
C ALA A 149 2.97 12.27 -7.94
N ALA A 150 4.10 12.59 -7.30
CA ALA A 150 5.24 13.19 -7.99
C ALA A 150 5.83 12.25 -9.06
N ALA A 151 5.84 10.94 -8.80
CA ALA A 151 6.33 9.95 -9.74
C ALA A 151 5.46 9.87 -10.98
N GLU A 152 4.14 9.86 -10.81
CA GLU A 152 3.16 9.85 -11.89
C GLU A 152 3.33 11.08 -12.80
N LEU A 153 3.37 12.29 -12.22
CA LEU A 153 3.59 13.53 -12.98
C LEU A 153 4.92 13.52 -13.75
N LEU A 154 5.99 13.04 -13.12
CA LEU A 154 7.29 12.95 -13.78
C LEU A 154 7.29 11.91 -14.90
N ALA A 155 6.61 10.78 -14.73
CA ALA A 155 6.47 9.75 -15.74
C ALA A 155 5.62 10.24 -16.94
N THR A 156 4.63 11.10 -16.71
CA THR A 156 3.85 11.76 -17.77
C THR A 156 4.59 12.91 -18.47
N GLY A 157 5.79 13.27 -18.00
CA GLY A 157 6.68 14.21 -18.65
C GLY A 157 6.70 15.63 -18.06
N ASP A 158 6.00 15.87 -16.94
CA ASP A 158 6.00 17.18 -16.29
C ASP A 158 7.43 17.60 -15.87
N PRO A 159 7.79 18.90 -16.04
CA PRO A 159 9.06 19.43 -15.53
C PRO A 159 9.19 19.30 -14.01
N ALA A 160 10.39 19.02 -13.51
CA ALA A 160 10.63 18.85 -12.07
C ALA A 160 10.25 20.11 -11.26
N ALA A 161 10.56 21.30 -11.79
CA ALA A 161 10.16 22.57 -11.19
C ALA A 161 8.64 22.71 -11.03
N ASP A 162 7.86 22.27 -12.03
CA ASP A 162 6.39 22.31 -11.97
C ASP A 162 5.87 21.32 -10.93
N VAL A 163 6.47 20.12 -10.85
CA VAL A 163 6.12 19.11 -9.83
C VAL A 163 6.44 19.62 -8.42
N VAL A 164 7.57 20.30 -8.24
CA VAL A 164 7.94 20.94 -6.96
C VAL A 164 6.87 21.92 -6.52
N ALA A 165 6.44 22.82 -7.41
CA ALA A 165 5.40 23.80 -7.13
C ALA A 165 4.03 23.15 -6.89
N LYS A 166 3.59 22.22 -7.75
CA LYS A 166 2.29 21.54 -7.67
C LYS A 166 2.11 20.73 -6.39
N LEU A 167 3.18 20.09 -5.92
CA LEU A 167 3.15 19.19 -4.76
C LEU A 167 3.81 19.80 -3.51
N ASP A 168 4.05 21.12 -3.51
CA ASP A 168 4.53 21.86 -2.33
C ASP A 168 5.83 21.26 -1.75
N TYR A 169 6.75 20.87 -2.65
CA TYR A 169 8.13 20.62 -2.25
C TYR A 169 8.87 21.95 -2.12
N PHE A 170 9.83 22.00 -1.22
CA PHE A 170 10.63 23.22 -1.01
C PHE A 170 11.49 23.54 -2.24
N ASP A 171 12.13 22.51 -2.82
CA ASP A 171 12.96 22.61 -4.02
C ASP A 171 13.13 21.21 -4.69
N GLU A 172 13.82 21.19 -5.83
CA GLU A 172 14.14 19.95 -6.56
C GLU A 172 15.01 18.95 -5.75
N PRO A 173 16.03 19.37 -4.99
CA PRO A 173 16.75 18.48 -4.07
C PRO A 173 15.84 17.74 -3.06
N HIS A 174 14.84 18.41 -2.48
CA HIS A 174 13.90 17.80 -1.55
C HIS A 174 12.98 16.81 -2.25
N LEU A 175 12.52 17.13 -3.46
CA LEU A 175 11.79 16.19 -4.32
C LEU A 175 12.66 14.95 -4.61
N ALA A 176 13.89 15.14 -5.08
CA ALA A 176 14.82 14.06 -5.40
C ALA A 176 15.12 13.15 -4.20
N ARG A 177 15.25 13.73 -3.00
CA ARG A 177 15.43 12.96 -1.75
C ARG A 177 14.19 12.11 -1.44
N ALA A 178 12.99 12.67 -1.60
CA ALA A 178 11.75 11.93 -1.36
C ALA A 178 11.59 10.76 -2.35
N LEU A 179 11.82 10.99 -3.65
CA LEU A 179 11.74 9.95 -4.68
C LEU A 179 12.73 8.80 -4.42
N ARG A 180 13.98 9.13 -4.04
CA ARG A 180 14.97 8.11 -3.67
C ARG A 180 14.55 7.33 -2.43
N CYS A 181 14.01 8.01 -1.42
CA CYS A 181 13.60 7.39 -0.16
C CYS A 181 12.39 6.46 -0.33
N TYR A 182 11.36 6.91 -1.03
CA TYR A 182 10.08 6.21 -1.10
C TYR A 182 9.95 5.32 -2.33
N LEU A 183 10.59 5.66 -3.45
CA LEU A 183 10.39 4.93 -4.71
C LEU A 183 11.64 4.22 -5.22
N GLY A 184 12.82 4.57 -4.67
CA GLY A 184 14.09 4.03 -5.17
C GLY A 184 14.38 4.47 -6.61
N ARG A 185 13.86 5.63 -7.02
CA ARG A 185 14.02 6.18 -8.36
C ARG A 185 14.46 7.63 -8.33
N THR A 186 15.13 8.03 -9.39
CA THR A 186 15.48 9.42 -9.69
C THR A 186 14.47 10.04 -10.65
N VAL A 187 14.42 11.37 -10.69
CA VAL A 187 13.61 12.13 -11.67
C VAL A 187 13.89 11.66 -13.09
N ARG A 188 15.18 11.52 -13.45
CA ARG A 188 15.59 11.06 -14.77
C ARG A 188 15.05 9.67 -15.09
N GLN A 189 15.19 8.72 -14.16
CA GLN A 189 14.71 7.35 -14.36
C GLN A 189 13.20 7.28 -14.56
N LEU A 190 12.43 8.08 -13.82
CA LEU A 190 10.98 8.15 -13.96
C LEU A 190 10.57 8.73 -15.33
N ARG A 191 11.24 9.78 -15.79
CA ARG A 191 10.97 10.41 -17.09
C ARG A 191 11.36 9.52 -18.27
N GLU A 192 12.46 8.80 -18.16
CA GLU A 192 12.98 7.94 -19.22
C GLU A 192 12.39 6.52 -19.18
N GLY A 193 11.59 6.18 -18.16
CA GLY A 193 11.11 4.81 -17.94
C GLY A 193 12.23 3.81 -17.65
N THR A 194 13.35 4.26 -17.09
CA THR A 194 14.54 3.42 -16.82
C THR A 194 14.62 2.99 -15.35
N GLY A 195 15.53 2.05 -15.04
CA GLY A 195 15.72 1.51 -13.68
C GLY A 195 14.97 0.20 -13.39
N GLY A 196 14.35 -0.40 -14.42
CA GLY A 196 13.68 -1.71 -14.33
C GLY A 196 12.34 -1.67 -13.60
N ALA A 197 11.71 -2.84 -13.49
CA ALA A 197 10.37 -3.00 -12.92
C ALA A 197 10.24 -2.39 -11.51
N ILE A 198 9.18 -1.60 -11.34
CA ILE A 198 8.81 -0.90 -10.10
C ILE A 198 7.38 -1.29 -9.72
N ALA A 199 7.12 -1.49 -8.43
CA ALA A 199 5.80 -1.82 -7.90
C ALA A 199 4.88 -0.58 -7.81
N LEU A 200 4.87 0.23 -8.86
CA LEU A 200 4.03 1.42 -9.02
C LEU A 200 3.54 1.44 -10.46
N ASP A 201 2.22 1.49 -10.63
CA ASP A 201 1.63 1.59 -11.95
C ASP A 201 1.81 3.03 -12.47
N LEU A 202 2.81 3.23 -13.31
CA LEU A 202 3.14 4.52 -13.93
C LEU A 202 2.52 4.64 -15.34
N ASP A 203 1.88 3.59 -15.85
CA ASP A 203 1.33 3.52 -17.20
C ASP A 203 -0.17 3.87 -17.25
N GLN A 204 -0.81 4.05 -16.08
CA GLN A 204 -2.15 4.63 -16.00
C GLN A 204 -2.15 6.10 -16.43
N ARG A 205 -2.32 6.31 -17.73
CA ARG A 205 -3.02 7.51 -18.22
C ARG A 205 -4.39 7.49 -17.54
N LEU A 206 -4.58 8.33 -16.52
CA LEU A 206 -5.89 8.60 -15.93
C LEU A 206 -6.81 9.11 -17.06
N THR A 207 -7.54 8.20 -17.70
CA THR A 207 -8.72 8.57 -18.47
C THR A 207 -9.77 9.06 -17.50
N SER A 208 -10.01 10.37 -17.55
CA SER A 208 -11.15 11.04 -16.92
C SER A 208 -12.47 10.58 -17.50
#